data_AF-A0A267F0E8-F1
#
_entry.id   AF-A0A267F0E8-F1
#
_cell.length_a   1.000
_cell.length_b   1.000
_cell.length_c   1.000
_cell.angle_alpha   90.00
_cell.angle_beta   90.00
_cell.angle_gamma   90.00
#
_symmetry.space_group_name_H-M   'P 1'
#
loop_
_entity.id
_entity.type
_entity.pdbx_description
1 polymer ?
#
loop_
_entity_poly.entity_id
_entity_poly.type
_entity_poly.pdbx_seq_one_letter_code
_entity_poly.pdbx_strand_id
1 'polypeptide(L)'
;MPSTATDKRRLQNLKSKLRTAQNVTTALHADSDLKTCPLETIYIVWNESSLQRNTEFFKSVQVVKDLKEKIQIKEKELESRERENIPRGCECPVCYNWLSPSRKLDCPHSFCLRCVQTLYNAAENSITCPECRAITSKTIDQLQTNVAMERAIESHRIN
;
A
#
# COMPACT_ATOMS: atom_id res chain seq x y z
N MET A 1 3.51 -2.99 8.66
CA MET A 1 3.10 -2.19 7.49
C MET A 1 1.71 -1.57 7.77
N PRO A 2 1.32 -0.43 7.17
CA PRO A 2 0.02 0.16 7.44
C PRO A 2 -1.13 -0.69 6.88
N SER A 3 -2.20 -0.86 7.67
CA SER A 3 -3.41 -1.59 7.23
C SER A 3 -4.10 -0.91 6.04
N THR A 4 -4.93 -1.66 5.30
CA THR A 4 -5.78 -1.11 4.23
C THR A 4 -6.71 -0.01 4.76
N ALA A 5 -7.22 -0.15 5.98
CA ALA A 5 -8.02 0.88 6.66
C ALA A 5 -7.24 2.18 6.91
N THR A 6 -5.97 2.07 7.31
CA THR A 6 -5.08 3.23 7.48
C THR A 6 -4.86 3.96 6.15
N ASP A 7 -4.71 3.21 5.05
CA ASP A 7 -4.51 3.79 3.73
C ASP A 7 -5.77 4.43 3.15
N LYS A 8 -6.95 3.84 3.36
CA LYS A 8 -8.25 4.47 3.03
C LYS A 8 -8.42 5.80 3.75
N ARG A 9 -8.09 5.85 5.05
CA ARG A 9 -8.14 7.10 5.84
C ARG A 9 -7.16 8.15 5.30
N ARG A 10 -5.94 7.75 4.93
CA ARG A 10 -4.95 8.66 4.32
C ARG A 10 -5.43 9.22 2.97
N LEU A 11 -6.03 8.38 2.12
CA LEU A 11 -6.61 8.80 0.86
C LEU A 11 -7.75 9.80 1.07
N GLN A 12 -8.63 9.56 2.04
CA GLN A 12 -9.70 10.49 2.40
C GLN A 12 -9.16 11.84 2.90
N ASN A 13 -8.07 11.83 3.68
CA ASN A 13 -7.38 13.06 4.10
C ASN A 13 -6.80 13.82 2.91
N LEU A 14 -6.16 13.14 1.95
CA LEU A 14 -5.65 13.76 0.72
C LEU A 14 -6.78 14.39 -0.10
N LYS A 15 -7.91 13.68 -0.30
CA LYS A 15 -9.10 14.20 -0.98
C LYS A 15 -9.67 15.44 -0.28
N SER A 16 -9.64 15.48 1.04
CA SER A 16 -10.08 16.65 1.82
C SER A 16 -9.13 17.84 1.65
N LYS A 17 -7.82 17.60 1.61
CA LYS A 17 -6.82 18.63 1.28
C LYS A 17 -6.99 19.16 -0.13
N LEU A 18 -7.25 18.28 -1.11
CA LEU A 18 -7.50 18.67 -2.50
C LEU A 18 -8.70 19.60 -2.60
N ARG A 19 -9.83 19.26 -1.96
CA ARG A 19 -11.01 20.14 -1.93
C ARG A 19 -10.70 21.52 -1.36
N THR A 20 -9.96 21.56 -0.25
CA THR A 20 -9.56 22.83 0.38
C THR A 20 -8.67 23.65 -0.56
N ALA A 21 -7.68 23.02 -1.20
CA ALA A 21 -6.80 23.68 -2.16
C ALA A 21 -7.57 24.19 -3.39
N GLN A 22 -8.51 23.40 -3.93
CA GLN A 22 -9.37 23.83 -5.04
C GLN A 22 -10.21 25.06 -4.67
N ASN A 23 -10.78 25.10 -3.46
CA ASN A 23 -11.53 26.28 -3.01
C ASN A 23 -10.65 27.53 -2.94
N VAL A 24 -9.42 27.39 -2.44
CA VAL A 24 -8.43 28.48 -2.42
C VAL A 24 -8.08 28.93 -3.84
N THR A 25 -7.80 27.99 -4.74
CA THR A 25 -7.50 28.30 -6.15
C THR A 25 -8.67 28.97 -6.85
N THR A 26 -9.91 28.54 -6.60
CA THR A 26 -11.11 29.19 -7.15
C THR A 26 -11.28 30.61 -6.65
N ALA A 27 -11.02 30.88 -5.38
CA ALA A 27 -11.05 32.23 -4.84
C ALA A 27 -9.96 33.12 -5.50
N LEU A 28 -8.71 32.65 -5.52
CA LEU A 28 -7.60 33.38 -6.13
C LEU A 28 -7.78 33.57 -7.64
N HIS A 29 -8.46 32.63 -8.32
CA HIS A 29 -8.78 32.74 -9.73
C HIS A 29 -9.74 33.88 -10.02
N ALA A 30 -10.78 34.05 -9.20
CA ALA A 30 -11.78 35.11 -9.34
C ALA A 30 -11.15 36.52 -9.29
N ASP A 31 -10.10 36.66 -8.47
CA ASP A 31 -9.34 37.91 -8.30
C ASP A 31 -8.18 38.06 -9.29
N SER A 32 -7.94 37.08 -10.15
CA SER A 32 -6.83 37.07 -11.11
C SER A 32 -7.21 37.68 -12.47
N ASP A 33 -6.20 38.10 -13.23
CA ASP A 33 -6.34 38.51 -14.63
C ASP A 33 -6.86 37.37 -15.54
N LEU A 34 -6.81 36.13 -15.06
CA LEU A 34 -7.24 34.94 -15.79
C LEU A 34 -8.67 34.50 -15.44
N LYS A 35 -9.43 35.27 -14.65
CA LYS A 35 -10.79 34.91 -14.20
C LYS A 35 -11.77 34.50 -15.30
N THR A 36 -11.53 34.93 -16.55
CA THR A 36 -12.34 34.59 -17.73
C THR A 36 -11.93 33.27 -18.40
N CYS A 37 -10.77 32.72 -18.04
CA CYS A 37 -10.29 31.44 -18.51
C CYS A 37 -10.83 30.31 -17.62
N PRO A 38 -11.33 29.20 -18.17
CA PRO A 38 -11.75 28.07 -17.35
C PRO A 38 -10.59 27.50 -16.54
N LEU A 39 -10.80 27.31 -15.23
CA LEU A 39 -9.81 26.73 -14.31
C LEU A 39 -9.33 25.34 -14.78
N GLU A 40 -10.23 24.52 -15.31
CA GLU A 40 -9.94 23.22 -15.91
C GLU A 40 -8.90 23.33 -17.03
N THR A 41 -9.02 24.35 -17.88
CA THR A 41 -8.06 24.61 -18.95
C THR A 41 -6.71 25.03 -18.38
N ILE A 42 -6.69 25.88 -17.34
CA ILE A 42 -5.45 26.30 -16.67
C ILE A 42 -4.74 25.10 -16.04
N TYR A 43 -5.47 24.19 -15.38
CA TYR A 43 -4.87 22.98 -14.82
C TYR A 43 -4.20 22.09 -15.88
N ILE A 44 -4.71 22.05 -17.11
CA ILE A 44 -4.19 21.21 -18.19
C ILE A 44 -3.02 21.89 -18.91
N VAL A 45 -3.18 23.16 -19.29
CA VAL A 45 -2.29 23.85 -20.23
C VAL A 45 -1.08 24.47 -19.52
N TRP A 46 -1.20 24.80 -18.23
CA TRP A 46 -0.11 25.47 -17.52
C TRP A 46 1.13 24.58 -17.40
N ASN A 47 2.26 25.05 -17.91
CA ASN A 47 3.56 24.39 -17.81
C ASN A 47 4.45 25.17 -16.84
N GLU A 48 5.17 24.46 -15.96
CA GLU A 48 5.99 25.02 -14.87
C GLU A 48 7.11 25.95 -15.36
N SER A 49 7.38 26.00 -16.66
CA SER A 49 8.36 26.88 -17.31
C SER A 49 7.95 28.36 -17.39
N SER A 50 6.70 28.72 -17.08
CA SER A 50 6.21 30.10 -17.23
C SER A 50 6.69 31.05 -16.11
N LEU A 51 7.04 32.29 -16.47
CA LEU A 51 7.49 33.39 -15.58
C LEU A 51 6.51 33.74 -14.43
N GLN A 52 5.29 33.20 -14.45
CA GLN A 52 4.22 33.50 -13.50
C GLN A 52 4.19 32.59 -12.25
N ARG A 53 5.15 31.67 -12.08
CA ARG A 53 5.26 30.75 -10.92
C ARG A 53 5.19 31.43 -9.54
N ASN A 54 5.47 32.73 -9.45
CA ASN A 54 5.59 33.44 -8.18
C ASN A 54 4.27 34.03 -7.65
N THR A 55 3.18 34.05 -8.44
CA THR A 55 1.89 34.57 -7.96
C THR A 55 1.21 33.57 -7.02
N GLU A 56 0.43 34.06 -6.06
CA GLU A 56 -0.33 33.20 -5.14
C GLU A 56 -1.29 32.26 -5.89
N PHE A 57 -1.90 32.76 -6.98
CA PHE A 57 -2.75 31.95 -7.84
C PHE A 57 -2.00 30.74 -8.42
N PHE A 58 -0.86 30.94 -9.09
CA PHE A 58 -0.13 29.83 -9.70
C PHE A 58 0.50 28.88 -8.68
N LYS A 59 0.91 29.39 -7.51
CA LYS A 59 1.29 28.53 -6.37
C LYS A 59 0.14 27.63 -5.94
N SER A 60 -1.09 28.15 -5.89
CA SER A 60 -2.27 27.35 -5.55
C SER A 60 -2.59 26.31 -6.63
N VAL A 61 -2.44 26.65 -7.92
CA VAL A 61 -2.61 25.74 -9.05
C VAL A 61 -1.62 24.57 -8.96
N GLN A 62 -0.35 24.83 -8.63
CA GLN A 62 0.66 23.79 -8.41
C GLN A 62 0.25 22.84 -7.28
N VAL A 63 -0.19 23.36 -6.14
CA VAL A 63 -0.63 22.54 -5.01
C VAL A 63 -1.77 21.59 -5.40
N VAL A 64 -2.72 22.07 -6.22
CA VAL A 64 -3.81 21.23 -6.74
C VAL A 64 -3.27 20.13 -7.67
N LYS A 65 -2.32 20.44 -8.55
CA LYS A 65 -1.67 19.43 -9.42
C LYS A 65 -0.98 18.35 -8.60
N ASP A 66 -0.14 18.75 -7.65
CA ASP A 66 0.61 17.83 -6.79
C ASP A 66 -0.33 16.94 -5.95
N LEU A 67 -1.44 17.51 -5.45
CA LEU A 67 -2.43 16.75 -4.69
C LEU A 67 -3.19 15.76 -5.57
N LYS A 68 -3.56 16.13 -6.79
CA LYS A 68 -4.20 15.23 -7.76
C LYS A 68 -3.28 14.05 -8.10
N GLU A 69 -2.01 14.32 -8.36
CA GLU A 69 -1.00 13.28 -8.63
C GLU A 69 -0.84 12.34 -7.41
N LYS A 70 -0.67 12.90 -6.21
CA LYS A 70 -0.58 12.11 -4.96
C LYS A 70 -1.82 11.24 -4.72
N ILE A 71 -3.01 11.75 -5.02
CA ILE A 71 -4.26 10.98 -4.91
C ILE A 71 -4.27 9.85 -5.93
N GLN A 72 -3.92 10.12 -7.18
CA GLN A 72 -3.88 9.11 -8.24
C GLN A 72 -2.91 7.98 -7.92
N ILE A 73 -1.72 8.30 -7.43
CA ILE A 73 -0.74 7.29 -6.98
C ILE A 73 -1.34 6.46 -5.85
N LYS A 74 -1.96 7.11 -4.85
CA LYS A 74 -2.53 6.41 -3.70
C LYS A 74 -3.73 5.54 -4.03
N GLU A 75 -4.56 5.95 -4.99
CA GLU A 75 -5.66 5.14 -5.52
C GLU A 75 -5.13 3.89 -6.22
N LYS A 76 -4.13 4.03 -7.09
CA LYS A 76 -3.48 2.87 -7.74
C LYS A 76 -2.85 1.90 -6.75
N GLU A 77 -2.19 2.40 -5.70
CA GLU A 77 -1.65 1.57 -4.62
C GLU A 77 -2.75 0.85 -3.83
N LEU A 78 -3.88 1.52 -3.58
CA LEU A 78 -5.00 0.92 -2.87
C LEU A 78 -5.64 -0.18 -3.71
N GLU A 79 -5.88 0.09 -5.00
CA GLU A 79 -6.41 -0.88 -5.96
C GLU A 79 -5.48 -2.08 -6.13
N SER A 80 -4.15 -1.87 -6.18
CA SER A 80 -3.21 -3.00 -6.23
C SER A 80 -3.28 -3.85 -4.96
N ARG A 81 -3.40 -3.20 -3.78
CA ARG A 81 -3.56 -3.91 -2.51
C ARG A 81 -4.91 -4.61 -2.37
N GLU A 82 -5.98 -4.05 -2.93
CA GLU A 82 -7.31 -4.66 -2.93
C GLU A 82 -7.40 -5.83 -3.93
N ARG A 83 -6.70 -5.76 -5.08
CA ARG A 83 -6.51 -6.93 -5.95
C ARG A 83 -5.70 -8.03 -5.27
N GLU A 84 -4.80 -7.66 -4.36
CA GLU A 84 -4.08 -8.60 -3.51
C GLU A 84 -4.85 -9.00 -2.23
N ASN A 85 -6.19 -8.84 -2.17
CA ASN A 85 -6.98 -9.18 -0.99
C ASN A 85 -6.76 -10.64 -0.58
N ILE A 86 -5.92 -10.85 0.43
CA ILE A 86 -5.55 -12.17 0.90
C ILE A 86 -6.76 -12.74 1.65
N PRO A 87 -7.34 -13.87 1.22
CA PRO A 87 -8.44 -14.49 1.93
C PRO A 87 -8.05 -14.77 3.38
N ARG A 88 -9.02 -14.63 4.29
CA ARG A 88 -8.82 -15.03 5.70
C ARG A 88 -8.30 -16.47 5.76
N GLY A 89 -7.23 -16.68 6.52
CA GLY A 89 -6.56 -17.98 6.62
C GLY A 89 -5.46 -18.24 5.59
N CYS A 90 -5.31 -17.37 4.58
CA CYS A 90 -4.18 -17.41 3.62
C CYS A 90 -3.07 -16.39 3.98
N GLU A 91 -3.16 -15.74 5.14
CA GLU A 91 -2.19 -14.77 5.63
C GLU A 91 -1.19 -15.42 6.59
N CYS A 92 0.09 -15.08 6.46
CA CYS A 92 1.11 -15.43 7.42
C CYS A 92 0.95 -14.56 8.68
N PRO A 93 0.84 -15.14 9.88
CA PRO A 93 0.62 -14.37 11.11
C PRO A 93 1.80 -13.47 11.52
N VAL A 94 2.99 -13.69 10.93
CA VAL A 94 4.18 -12.88 11.22
C VAL A 94 4.24 -11.62 10.34
N CYS A 95 4.08 -11.77 9.02
CA CYS A 95 4.26 -10.66 8.08
C CYS A 95 2.95 -10.11 7.50
N TYR A 96 1.81 -10.75 7.77
CA TYR A 96 0.49 -10.40 7.23
C TYR A 96 0.47 -10.32 5.69
N ASN A 97 1.30 -11.15 5.06
CA ASN A 97 1.34 -11.36 3.60
C ASN A 97 1.00 -12.82 3.30
N TRP A 98 0.93 -13.22 2.02
CA TRP A 98 0.55 -14.57 1.60
C TRP A 98 1.33 -15.64 2.37
N LEU A 99 0.60 -16.61 2.92
CA LEU A 99 1.13 -17.82 3.55
C LEU A 99 1.60 -18.81 2.47
N SER A 100 2.43 -18.33 1.54
CA SER A 100 2.96 -19.12 0.43
C SER A 100 4.37 -18.66 0.04
N PRO A 101 5.33 -19.59 -0.17
CA PRO A 101 5.23 -21.00 0.16
C PRO A 101 5.18 -21.20 1.69
N SER A 102 4.34 -22.12 2.15
CA SER A 102 4.14 -22.35 3.59
C SER A 102 5.13 -23.38 4.14
N ARG A 103 5.53 -23.24 5.40
CA ARG A 103 6.28 -24.25 6.16
C ARG A 103 5.59 -24.50 7.49
N LYS A 104 5.27 -25.76 7.74
CA LYS A 104 4.70 -26.24 9.00
C LYS A 104 5.83 -26.57 9.97
N LEU A 105 5.72 -26.06 11.19
CA LEU A 105 6.62 -26.41 12.30
C LEU A 105 6.25 -27.79 12.88
N ASP A 106 6.95 -28.26 13.93
CA ASP A 106 6.57 -29.49 14.64
C ASP A 106 5.25 -29.32 15.42
N CYS A 107 4.89 -28.07 15.72
CA CYS A 107 3.56 -27.68 16.18
C CYS A 107 2.60 -27.47 14.98
N PRO A 108 1.28 -27.37 15.18
CA PRO A 108 0.34 -27.24 14.06
C PRO A 108 0.41 -25.90 13.29
N HIS A 109 1.22 -24.93 13.74
CA HIS A 109 1.33 -23.62 13.10
C HIS A 109 2.20 -23.63 11.85
N SER A 110 1.84 -22.78 10.89
CA SER A 110 2.54 -22.61 9.62
C SER A 110 2.84 -21.14 9.35
N PHE A 111 3.97 -20.88 8.71
CA PHE A 111 4.45 -19.53 8.38
C PHE A 111 4.99 -19.53 6.95
N CYS A 112 5.05 -18.35 6.30
CA CYS A 112 5.64 -18.28 4.97
C CYS A 112 7.16 -18.50 5.05
N LEU A 113 7.75 -19.06 3.99
CA LEU A 113 9.16 -19.43 3.95
C LEU A 113 10.10 -18.29 4.34
N ARG A 114 9.81 -17.06 3.90
CA ARG A 114 10.60 -15.87 4.25
C ARG A 114 10.62 -15.64 5.76
N CYS A 115 9.47 -15.80 6.43
CA CYS A 115 9.40 -15.65 7.89
C CYS A 115 10.11 -16.81 8.59
N VAL A 116 9.98 -18.04 8.09
CA VAL A 116 10.69 -19.22 8.63
C VAL A 116 12.20 -19.03 8.56
N GLN A 117 12.72 -18.54 7.43
CA GLN A 117 14.14 -18.21 7.27
C GLN A 117 14.60 -17.12 8.25
N THR A 118 13.75 -16.15 8.55
CA THR A 118 14.04 -15.08 9.51
C THR A 118 14.03 -15.58 10.95
N LEU A 119 13.14 -16.52 11.27
CA LEU A 119 12.98 -17.09 12.61
C LEU A 119 13.98 -18.21 12.93
N TYR A 120 14.66 -18.75 11.92
CA TYR A 120 15.57 -19.87 12.07
C TYR A 120 16.87 -19.46 12.75
N ASN A 121 17.15 -20.08 13.90
CA ASN A 121 18.41 -19.93 14.61
C ASN A 121 19.42 -20.96 14.08
N ALA A 122 20.38 -20.49 13.29
CA ALA A 122 21.41 -21.34 12.70
C ALA A 122 22.37 -21.95 13.74
N ALA A 123 22.61 -21.28 14.88
CA ALA A 123 23.50 -21.79 15.92
C ALA A 123 22.90 -23.00 16.66
N GLU A 124 21.59 -23.02 16.81
CA GLU A 124 20.84 -24.06 17.53
C GLU A 124 20.11 -25.03 16.60
N ASN A 125 20.15 -24.79 15.28
CA ASN A 125 19.37 -25.53 14.28
C ASN A 125 17.88 -25.62 14.68
N SER A 126 17.32 -24.50 15.13
CA SER A 126 16.02 -24.46 15.80
C SER A 126 15.15 -23.28 15.34
N ILE A 127 13.82 -23.44 15.49
CA ILE A 127 12.83 -22.38 15.31
C ILE A 127 11.92 -22.39 16.53
N THR A 128 11.76 -21.23 17.17
CA THR A 128 10.74 -21.03 18.21
C THR A 128 9.46 -20.49 17.55
N CYS A 129 8.35 -21.20 17.73
CA CYS A 129 7.07 -20.80 17.16
C CYS A 129 6.56 -19.46 17.75
N PRO A 130 6.28 -18.43 16.93
CA PRO A 130 5.71 -17.16 17.40
C PRO A 130 4.34 -17.28 18.10
N GLU A 131 3.53 -18.28 17.73
CA GLU A 131 2.16 -18.47 18.23
C GLU A 131 2.12 -19.21 19.58
N CYS A 132 2.88 -20.29 19.71
CA CYS A 132 2.78 -21.21 20.86
C CYS A 132 4.10 -21.48 21.58
N ARG A 133 5.20 -20.86 21.13
CA ARG A 133 6.56 -21.01 21.69
C ARG A 133 7.16 -22.41 21.65
N ALA A 134 6.49 -23.38 21.03
CA ALA A 134 7.06 -24.70 20.78
C ALA A 134 8.33 -24.59 19.91
N ILE A 135 9.32 -25.43 20.20
CA ILE A 135 10.61 -25.46 19.49
C ILE A 135 10.55 -26.57 18.43
N THR A 136 10.96 -26.22 17.21
CA THR A 136 11.16 -27.16 16.09
C THR A 136 12.65 -27.27 15.82
N SER A 137 13.23 -28.46 15.98
CA SER A 137 14.69 -28.68 15.86
C SER A 137 15.02 -29.37 14.53
N LYS A 138 14.67 -28.72 13.43
CA LYS A 138 14.83 -29.21 12.05
C LYS A 138 15.36 -28.10 11.16
N THR A 139 16.11 -28.46 10.12
CA THR A 139 16.50 -27.50 9.09
C THR A 139 15.25 -27.07 8.30
N ILE A 140 15.32 -25.88 7.68
CA ILE A 140 14.20 -25.31 6.91
C ILE A 140 13.74 -26.26 5.78
N ASP A 141 14.68 -26.98 5.16
CA ASP A 141 14.40 -27.91 4.05
C ASP A 141 13.70 -29.20 4.51
N GLN A 142 13.77 -29.53 5.81
CA GLN A 142 13.09 -30.68 6.40
C GLN A 142 11.63 -30.38 6.80
N LEU A 143 11.21 -29.11 6.76
CA LEU A 143 9.87 -28.69 7.14
C LEU A 143 8.87 -29.00 6.03
N GLN A 144 7.71 -29.53 6.42
CA GLN A 144 6.65 -29.86 5.49
C GLN A 144 5.99 -28.61 4.93
N THR A 145 5.72 -28.62 3.63
CA THR A 145 4.90 -27.63 2.95
C THR A 145 3.42 -28.02 3.02
N ASN A 146 2.53 -27.07 3.34
CA ASN A 146 1.10 -27.30 3.24
C ASN A 146 0.64 -27.12 1.80
N VAL A 147 0.70 -28.19 1.00
CA VAL A 147 0.32 -28.19 -0.43
C VAL A 147 -1.15 -27.79 -0.63
N ALA A 148 -2.04 -28.13 0.31
CA ALA A 148 -3.45 -27.73 0.23
C ALA A 148 -3.60 -26.20 0.36
N MET A 149 -2.83 -25.57 1.25
CA MET A 149 -2.76 -24.11 1.37
C MET A 149 -2.22 -23.47 0.09
N GLU A 150 -1.17 -24.03 -0.51
CA GLU A 150 -0.61 -23.51 -1.76
C GLU A 150 -1.62 -23.57 -2.92
N ARG A 151 -2.36 -24.68 -3.06
CA ARG A 151 -3.42 -24.80 -4.06
C ARG A 151 -4.55 -23.80 -3.83
N ALA A 152 -4.97 -23.60 -2.59
CA ALA A 152 -6.02 -22.64 -2.24
C ALA A 152 -5.60 -21.19 -2.57
N ILE A 153 -4.34 -20.84 -2.28
CA ILE A 153 -3.76 -19.53 -2.62
C ILE A 153 -3.67 -19.36 -4.13
N GLU A 154 -3.22 -20.38 -4.87
CA GLU A 154 -3.09 -20.31 -6.32
C GLU A 154 -4.45 -20.15 -7.02
N SER A 155 -5.47 -20.89 -6.58
CA SER A 155 -6.83 -20.72 -7.08
C SER A 155 -7.38 -19.31 -6.83
N HIS A 156 -6.94 -18.61 -5.79
CA HIS A 156 -7.33 -17.22 -5.56
C HIS A 156 -6.56 -16.22 -6.42
N ARG A 157 -5.34 -16.53 -6.84
CA ARG A 157 -4.50 -15.65 -7.68
C ARG A 157 -4.88 -15.66 -9.15
N ILE A 158 -5.50 -16.74 -9.62
CA ILE A 158 -5.88 -16.93 -11.03
C ILE A 158 -7.26 -16.33 -11.34
N ASN A 159 -8.08 -16.09 -10.32
CA ASN A 159 -9.40 -15.45 -10.42
C ASN A 159 -9.29 -13.92 -10.26
#